data_AF-A0A4Q7S6F5-F1
#
_entry.id   AF-A0A4Q7S6F5-F1
#
_cell.length_a   1.000
_cell.length_b   1.000
_cell.length_c   1.000
_cell.angle_alpha   90.00
_cell.angle_beta   90.00
_cell.angle_gamma   90.00
#
_symmetry.space_group_name_H-M   'P 1'
#
loop_
_entity.id
_entity.type
_entity.pdbx_description
1 polymer ?
#
loop_
_entity_poly.entity_id
_entity_poly.type
_entity_poly.pdbx_seq_one_letter_code
_entity_poly.pdbx_strand_id
1 'polypeptide(L)'
;MEQPTTYCPPQEPCPPDAPGGPLGLSSGRHFTITMRGYGDTPFLVVTIDLDLKRIKFESSAVLVHSNFTTTYAYVSFKNAEGVEVYSHDFIGNQRVSPSIYTFTLSESGGEQLYFYHAEHNSRCVVKNETTGAVLTASRFSQVVVKPDGIDISAASNRLGSVPTFAGNRFRIIVRNFDDYADVMYFNIDLVTAKITTEVFPVFPNVDEPPVAFSYLLMDKHGQYVNGASLLSNRTPVPYAHDWSLEEGWTLQLNVMAVRLFILNLETNVLSRIGTITLKSVPRGLLQV
;
A
#
# COMPACT_ATOMS: atom_id res chain seq x y z
N MET A 1 -53.02 41.84 29.46
CA MET A 1 -52.99 40.47 28.89
C MET A 1 -51.55 40.19 28.52
N GLU A 2 -50.77 39.73 29.48
CA GLU A 2 -49.38 39.31 29.28
C GLU A 2 -49.38 37.83 28.87
N GLN A 3 -48.67 37.51 27.78
CA GLN A 3 -48.46 36.14 27.33
C GLN A 3 -47.39 35.46 28.20
N PRO A 4 -47.54 34.17 28.54
CA PRO A 4 -46.54 33.46 29.32
C PRO A 4 -45.38 33.03 28.42
N THR A 5 -44.16 33.39 28.80
CA THR A 5 -42.91 32.90 28.21
C THR A 5 -42.71 31.43 28.60
N THR A 6 -42.68 30.53 27.62
CA THR A 6 -42.24 29.14 27.81
C THR A 6 -40.73 29.10 28.02
N TYR A 7 -40.32 28.78 29.24
CA TYR A 7 -38.93 28.51 29.62
C TYR A 7 -38.56 27.09 29.17
N CYS A 8 -37.69 26.95 28.16
CA CYS A 8 -37.02 25.68 27.89
C CYS A 8 -35.87 25.52 28.90
N PRO A 9 -35.83 24.43 29.70
CA PRO A 9 -34.69 24.19 30.57
C PRO A 9 -33.44 23.89 29.73
N PRO A 10 -32.22 24.16 30.26
CA PRO A 10 -30.99 23.80 29.59
C PRO A 10 -30.94 22.28 29.41
N GLN A 11 -30.64 21.80 28.19
CA GLN A 11 -30.36 20.38 27.98
C GLN A 11 -29.14 19.98 28.82
N GLU A 12 -29.33 19.03 29.73
CA GLU A 12 -28.22 18.38 30.43
C GLU A 12 -27.26 17.74 29.40
N PRO A 13 -25.93 17.85 29.58
CA PRO A 13 -24.98 17.14 28.73
C PRO A 13 -25.19 15.63 28.87
N CYS A 14 -25.17 14.91 27.75
CA CYS A 14 -25.28 13.45 27.77
C CYS A 14 -24.15 12.82 28.62
N PRO A 15 -24.43 11.75 29.39
CA PRO A 15 -23.40 11.02 30.12
C PRO A 15 -22.35 10.44 29.16
N PRO A 16 -21.06 10.38 29.55
CA PRO A 16 -19.97 9.89 28.70
C PRO A 16 -20.08 8.40 28.32
N ASP A 17 -20.99 7.63 28.94
CA ASP A 17 -21.04 6.17 28.82
C ASP A 17 -22.34 5.62 28.17
N ALA A 18 -23.03 6.43 27.36
CA ALA A 18 -24.14 5.91 26.55
C ALA A 18 -23.61 4.95 25.45
N PRO A 19 -24.22 3.77 25.22
CA PRO A 19 -23.89 2.93 24.07
C PRO A 19 -24.15 3.73 22.78
N GLY A 20 -23.07 4.06 22.06
CA GLY A 20 -23.13 4.92 20.88
C GLY A 20 -22.63 6.37 21.07
N GLY A 21 -22.09 6.73 22.25
CA GLY A 21 -21.30 7.95 22.38
C GLY A 21 -20.01 7.88 21.53
N PRO A 22 -19.54 9.00 20.95
CA PRO A 22 -18.29 8.97 20.19
C PRO A 22 -17.17 8.49 21.13
N LEU A 23 -16.45 7.46 20.72
CA LEU A 23 -15.44 6.71 21.51
C LEU A 23 -14.21 7.56 21.92
N GLY A 24 -14.34 8.87 22.06
CA GLY A 24 -13.24 9.78 22.38
C GLY A 24 -12.13 9.79 21.34
N LEU A 25 -12.34 9.20 20.15
CA LEU A 25 -11.36 9.15 19.05
C LEU A 25 -11.54 10.30 18.05
N SER A 26 -12.74 10.91 18.01
CA SER A 26 -13.10 11.96 17.06
C SER A 26 -12.41 13.30 17.31
N SER A 27 -11.75 13.47 18.46
CA SER A 27 -10.98 14.65 18.85
C SER A 27 -9.70 14.23 19.58
N GLY A 28 -8.60 14.97 19.39
CA GLY A 28 -7.30 14.65 19.98
C GLY A 28 -6.17 14.97 19.01
N ARG A 29 -4.92 14.89 19.48
CA ARG A 29 -3.74 15.28 18.69
C ARG A 29 -2.79 14.13 18.40
N HIS A 30 -2.89 13.05 19.17
CA HIS A 30 -1.98 11.93 19.06
C HIS A 30 -2.73 10.60 19.16
N PHE A 31 -2.56 9.75 18.15
CA PHE A 31 -3.23 8.46 18.04
C PHE A 31 -2.22 7.38 17.68
N THR A 32 -2.47 6.17 18.19
CA THR A 32 -1.66 5.00 17.84
C THR A 32 -2.56 3.83 17.45
N ILE A 33 -2.23 3.17 16.35
CA ILE A 33 -2.83 1.92 15.93
C ILE A 33 -1.77 0.82 16.08
N THR A 34 -2.03 -0.14 16.95
CA THR A 34 -1.10 -1.23 17.24
C THR A 34 -1.67 -2.55 16.72
N MET A 35 -0.94 -3.17 15.79
CA MET A 35 -1.25 -4.49 15.26
C MET A 35 -0.31 -5.52 15.86
N ARG A 36 -0.89 -6.57 16.44
CA ARG A 36 -0.17 -7.61 17.16
C ARG A 36 -0.33 -8.95 16.48
N GLY A 37 0.75 -9.73 16.50
CA GLY A 37 0.79 -11.07 15.99
C GLY A 37 0.63 -12.11 17.10
N TYR A 38 1.27 -13.25 16.92
CA TYR A 38 1.33 -14.33 17.90
C TYR A 38 1.90 -13.84 19.24
N GLY A 39 1.31 -14.30 20.35
CA GLY A 39 1.70 -13.90 21.70
C GLY A 39 1.52 -12.40 21.98
N ASP A 40 0.63 -11.74 21.24
CA ASP A 40 0.34 -10.29 21.36
C ASP A 40 1.57 -9.39 21.11
N THR A 41 2.55 -9.91 20.37
CA THR A 41 3.76 -9.15 20.02
C THR A 41 3.42 -8.14 18.93
N PRO A 42 3.65 -6.83 19.14
CA PRO A 42 3.42 -5.83 18.10
C PRO A 42 4.38 -6.04 16.93
N PHE A 43 3.83 -6.12 15.71
CA PHE A 43 4.61 -6.19 14.48
C PHE A 43 4.51 -4.91 13.65
N LEU A 44 3.44 -4.12 13.83
CA LEU A 44 3.27 -2.81 13.23
C LEU A 44 2.64 -1.86 14.24
N VAL A 45 3.24 -0.68 14.37
CA VAL A 45 2.69 0.46 15.09
C VAL A 45 2.54 1.62 14.11
N VAL A 46 1.34 2.19 14.03
CA VAL A 46 1.08 3.40 13.24
C VAL A 46 0.78 4.54 14.20
N THR A 47 1.60 5.58 14.17
CA THR A 47 1.41 6.79 14.97
C THR A 47 0.91 7.92 14.08
N ILE A 48 -0.22 8.52 14.45
CA ILE A 48 -0.76 9.72 13.83
C ILE A 48 -0.56 10.86 14.83
N ASP A 49 0.28 11.83 14.46
CA ASP A 49 0.63 12.97 15.28
C ASP A 49 0.23 14.25 14.52
N LEU A 50 -0.87 14.86 14.95
CA LEU A 50 -1.43 16.05 14.31
C LEU A 50 -0.68 17.32 14.72
N ASP A 51 0.07 17.31 15.83
CA ASP A 51 0.92 18.43 16.24
C ASP A 51 2.17 18.51 15.38
N LEU A 52 2.81 17.37 15.13
CA LEU A 52 3.93 17.24 14.21
C LEU A 52 3.51 17.08 12.75
N LYS A 53 2.20 17.04 12.47
CA LYS A 53 1.61 16.86 11.14
C LYS A 53 2.24 15.69 10.39
N ARG A 54 2.29 14.53 11.03
CA ARG A 54 2.88 13.34 10.43
C ARG A 54 2.16 12.07 10.83
N ILE A 55 2.17 11.12 9.91
CA ILE A 55 1.86 9.71 10.19
C ILE A 55 3.12 8.89 10.03
N LYS A 56 3.37 7.98 10.97
CA LYS A 56 4.55 7.13 11.00
C LYS A 56 4.14 5.66 11.08
N PHE A 57 4.66 4.82 10.20
CA PHE A 57 4.49 3.37 10.17
C PHE A 57 5.79 2.71 10.61
N GLU A 58 5.75 1.96 11.71
CA GLU A 58 6.92 1.29 12.28
C GLU A 58 6.70 -0.21 12.36
N SER A 59 7.39 -0.95 11.51
CA SER A 59 7.36 -2.41 11.53
C SER A 59 8.52 -2.96 12.39
N SER A 60 8.23 -4.03 13.12
CA SER A 60 9.21 -4.72 13.98
C SER A 60 9.67 -6.04 13.37
N ALA A 61 10.90 -6.43 13.66
CA ALA A 61 11.54 -7.64 13.15
C ALA A 61 11.00 -8.91 13.82
N VAL A 62 9.80 -9.35 13.46
CA VAL A 62 9.10 -10.48 14.09
C VAL A 62 8.47 -11.42 13.07
N LEU A 63 8.27 -12.69 13.44
CA LEU A 63 7.37 -13.60 12.73
C LEU A 63 5.95 -13.28 13.18
N VAL A 64 5.09 -12.85 12.26
CA VAL A 64 3.78 -12.30 12.63
C VAL A 64 2.91 -13.35 13.30
N HIS A 65 2.57 -14.43 12.59
CA HIS A 65 1.79 -15.53 13.11
C HIS A 65 1.94 -16.76 12.21
N SER A 66 2.76 -17.74 12.62
CA SER A 66 3.16 -18.91 11.81
C SER A 66 1.99 -19.72 11.22
N ASN A 67 0.85 -19.79 11.90
CA ASN A 67 -0.34 -20.52 11.43
C ASN A 67 -1.07 -19.88 10.25
N PHE A 68 -0.72 -18.64 9.86
CA PHE A 68 -1.35 -17.95 8.74
C PHE A 68 -0.41 -17.95 7.52
N THR A 69 -0.77 -18.68 6.47
CA THR A 69 0.04 -18.76 5.24
C THR A 69 -0.27 -17.65 4.23
N THR A 70 -1.22 -16.78 4.55
CA THR A 70 -1.71 -15.68 3.69
C THR A 70 -1.59 -14.35 4.43
N THR A 71 -2.10 -13.27 3.82
CA THR A 71 -2.30 -11.96 4.45
C THR A 71 -2.89 -12.08 5.84
N TYR A 72 -2.09 -11.70 6.83
CA TYR A 72 -2.49 -11.59 8.22
C TYR A 72 -2.95 -10.17 8.53
N ALA A 73 -2.23 -9.17 8.01
CA ALA A 73 -2.63 -7.78 8.07
C ALA A 73 -2.26 -7.06 6.78
N TYR A 74 -2.99 -6.01 6.45
CA TYR A 74 -2.67 -5.14 5.32
C TYR A 74 -2.95 -3.69 5.71
N VAL A 75 -2.12 -2.78 5.23
CA VAL A 75 -2.30 -1.33 5.40
C VAL A 75 -2.15 -0.64 4.06
N SER A 76 -2.88 0.45 3.86
CA SER A 76 -2.75 1.35 2.71
C SER A 76 -3.05 2.77 3.17
N PHE A 77 -2.24 3.72 2.74
CA PHE A 77 -2.34 5.12 3.13
C PHE A 77 -2.34 6.02 1.90
N LYS A 78 -3.34 6.89 1.85
CA LYS A 78 -3.53 7.91 0.84
C LYS A 78 -3.34 9.29 1.44
N ASN A 79 -2.65 10.16 0.73
CA ASN A 79 -2.55 11.58 1.09
C ASN A 79 -3.91 12.29 0.90
N ALA A 80 -3.96 13.58 1.22
CA ALA A 80 -5.19 14.38 1.13
C ALA A 80 -5.72 14.50 -0.32
N GLU A 81 -4.85 14.37 -1.32
CA GLU A 81 -5.20 14.35 -2.74
C GLU A 81 -5.76 12.99 -3.21
N GLY A 82 -5.79 11.98 -2.33
CA GLY A 82 -6.28 10.63 -2.65
C GLY A 82 -5.29 9.76 -3.41
N VAL A 83 -4.02 10.17 -3.50
CA VAL A 83 -2.91 9.40 -4.07
C VAL A 83 -2.40 8.42 -3.03
N GLU A 84 -2.31 7.14 -3.39
CA GLU A 84 -1.72 6.12 -2.52
C GLU A 84 -0.19 6.28 -2.48
N VAL A 85 0.36 6.51 -1.28
CA VAL A 85 1.80 6.74 -1.08
C VAL A 85 2.45 5.63 -0.24
N TYR A 86 1.64 4.76 0.36
CA TYR A 86 2.12 3.62 1.12
C TYR A 86 1.12 2.47 1.10
N SER A 87 1.61 1.25 0.98
CA SER A 87 0.83 0.05 1.27
C SER A 87 1.73 -1.05 1.83
N HIS A 88 1.20 -2.02 2.57
CA HIS A 88 2.04 -3.15 3.00
C HIS A 88 1.18 -4.35 3.33
N ASP A 89 1.46 -5.48 2.68
CA ASP A 89 0.90 -6.79 3.02
C ASP A 89 1.84 -7.51 3.99
N PHE A 90 1.30 -7.92 5.13
CA PHE A 90 1.99 -8.72 6.14
C PHE A 90 1.49 -10.16 6.04
N ILE A 91 2.30 -11.03 5.45
CA ILE A 91 2.01 -12.47 5.38
C ILE A 91 2.32 -13.11 6.73
N GLY A 92 1.38 -13.85 7.29
CA GLY A 92 1.47 -14.32 8.68
C GLY A 92 2.71 -15.18 8.97
N ASN A 93 3.03 -16.11 8.08
CA ASN A 93 4.14 -17.04 8.21
C ASN A 93 5.47 -16.49 7.69
N GLN A 94 5.54 -15.20 7.34
CA GLN A 94 6.77 -14.55 6.93
C GLN A 94 7.29 -13.63 8.03
N ARG A 95 8.63 -13.54 8.09
CA ARG A 95 9.30 -12.63 9.02
C ARG A 95 9.27 -11.22 8.44
N VAL A 96 8.80 -10.28 9.23
CA VAL A 96 8.76 -8.87 8.85
C VAL A 96 10.16 -8.28 8.95
N SER A 97 10.54 -7.52 7.93
CA SER A 97 11.73 -6.66 7.99
C SER A 97 11.38 -5.38 8.75
N PRO A 98 12.22 -4.94 9.70
CA PRO A 98 11.97 -3.70 10.42
C PRO A 98 12.08 -2.52 9.44
N SER A 99 11.15 -1.58 9.54
CA SER A 99 11.08 -0.42 8.66
C SER A 99 10.36 0.74 9.34
N ILE A 100 10.71 1.96 8.92
CA ILE A 100 10.06 3.18 9.37
C ILE A 100 9.71 4.00 8.14
N TYR A 101 8.42 4.28 7.94
CA TYR A 101 7.93 5.19 6.91
C TYR A 101 7.22 6.36 7.58
N THR A 102 7.56 7.58 7.22
CA THR A 102 6.93 8.79 7.75
C THR A 102 6.43 9.65 6.60
N PHE A 103 5.17 10.07 6.70
CA PHE A 103 4.53 10.94 5.71
C PHE A 103 3.97 12.18 6.41
N THR A 104 4.02 13.31 5.70
CA THR A 104 3.42 14.57 6.18
C THR A 104 1.90 14.50 6.05
N LEU A 105 1.20 15.09 7.02
CA LEU A 105 -0.25 15.29 7.01
C LEU A 105 -0.58 16.73 6.63
N SER A 106 -1.65 16.90 5.86
CA SER A 106 -2.29 18.14 5.49
C SER A 106 -2.88 18.84 6.71
N GLU A 107 -2.83 20.17 6.72
CA GLU A 107 -3.46 20.98 7.76
C GLU A 107 -4.99 20.86 7.76
N SER A 108 -5.57 20.57 6.60
CA SER A 108 -7.01 20.40 6.43
C SER A 108 -7.50 18.97 6.70
N GLY A 109 -6.57 18.04 6.93
CA GLY A 109 -6.87 16.60 6.97
C GLY A 109 -7.27 16.07 5.58
N GLY A 110 -8.02 14.97 5.59
CA GLY A 110 -8.51 14.30 4.39
C GLY A 110 -7.71 13.06 4.01
N GLU A 111 -6.56 12.82 4.61
CA GLU A 111 -5.79 11.58 4.44
C GLU A 111 -6.58 10.37 4.90
N GLN A 112 -6.35 9.24 4.23
CA GLN A 112 -7.08 8.02 4.48
C GLN A 112 -6.13 6.87 4.73
N LEU A 113 -6.23 6.26 5.91
CA LEU A 113 -5.58 5.01 6.25
C LEU A 113 -6.63 3.91 6.21
N TYR A 114 -6.44 2.94 5.32
CA TYR A 114 -7.18 1.69 5.30
C TYR A 114 -6.33 0.60 5.93
N PHE A 115 -6.95 -0.27 6.72
CA PHE A 115 -6.28 -1.47 7.18
C PHE A 115 -7.19 -2.67 7.38
N TYR A 116 -6.57 -3.85 7.26
CA TYR A 116 -7.14 -5.16 7.54
C TYR A 116 -6.31 -5.86 8.60
N HIS A 117 -6.98 -6.60 9.50
CA HIS A 117 -6.32 -7.50 10.45
C HIS A 117 -7.14 -8.79 10.64
N ALA A 118 -6.53 -9.95 10.42
CA ALA A 118 -7.19 -11.24 10.51
C ALA A 118 -7.80 -11.48 11.91
N GLU A 119 -7.04 -11.13 12.94
CA GLU A 119 -7.39 -11.25 14.38
C GLU A 119 -7.74 -9.88 15.02
N HIS A 120 -8.47 -9.03 14.30
CA HIS A 120 -8.82 -7.67 14.73
C HIS A 120 -9.42 -7.55 16.14
N ASN A 121 -10.28 -8.50 16.53
CA ASN A 121 -11.11 -8.47 17.74
C ASN A 121 -10.34 -8.48 19.08
N SER A 122 -9.04 -8.76 19.05
CA SER A 122 -8.19 -8.69 20.25
C SER A 122 -6.80 -8.13 19.99
N ARG A 123 -6.33 -8.15 18.73
CA ARG A 123 -4.94 -7.85 18.38
C ARG A 123 -4.73 -6.59 17.55
N CYS A 124 -5.81 -5.88 17.20
CA CYS A 124 -5.72 -4.59 16.53
C CYS A 124 -6.45 -3.51 17.34
N VAL A 125 -5.68 -2.59 17.91
CA VAL A 125 -6.21 -1.58 18.83
C VAL A 125 -5.84 -0.19 18.33
N VAL A 126 -6.82 0.71 18.33
CA VAL A 126 -6.63 2.15 18.12
C VAL A 126 -6.77 2.85 19.46
N LYS A 127 -5.76 3.64 19.82
CA LYS A 127 -5.73 4.41 21.05
C LYS A 127 -5.58 5.89 20.72
N ASN A 128 -6.43 6.71 21.32
CA ASN A 128 -6.19 8.14 21.42
C ASN A 128 -5.29 8.38 22.64
N GLU A 129 -4.05 8.74 22.38
CA GLU A 129 -3.06 9.00 23.43
C GLU A 129 -3.35 10.33 24.15
N THR A 130 -4.10 11.25 23.54
CA THR A 130 -4.52 12.52 24.16
C THR A 130 -5.61 12.31 25.20
N THR A 131 -6.64 11.52 24.89
CA THR A 131 -7.79 11.30 25.79
C THR A 131 -7.71 10.02 26.61
N GLY A 132 -6.80 9.10 26.23
CA GLY A 132 -6.71 7.76 26.80
C GLY A 132 -7.76 6.78 26.26
N ALA A 133 -8.65 7.21 25.35
CA ALA A 133 -9.69 6.36 24.81
C ALA A 133 -9.11 5.24 23.93
N VAL A 134 -9.74 4.06 23.99
CA VAL A 134 -9.27 2.85 23.31
C VAL A 134 -10.42 2.19 22.56
N LEU A 135 -10.18 1.80 21.32
CA LEU A 135 -11.09 1.04 20.47
C LEU A 135 -10.38 -0.20 19.93
N THR A 136 -11.04 -1.34 20.00
CA THR A 136 -10.66 -2.52 19.21
C THR A 136 -11.18 -2.33 17.78
N ALA A 137 -10.27 -2.37 16.80
CA ALA A 137 -10.62 -2.08 15.42
C ALA A 137 -11.52 -3.18 14.80
N SER A 138 -12.31 -2.80 13.79
CA SER A 138 -13.02 -3.78 12.95
C SER A 138 -12.04 -4.53 12.05
N ARG A 139 -12.45 -5.70 11.53
CA ARG A 139 -11.61 -6.53 10.63
C ARG A 139 -11.05 -5.74 9.46
N PHE A 140 -11.91 -4.94 8.85
CA PHE A 140 -11.58 -3.94 7.86
C PHE A 140 -11.94 -2.60 8.48
N SER A 141 -10.97 -1.69 8.52
CA SER A 141 -11.14 -0.39 9.14
C SER A 141 -10.60 0.69 8.22
N GLN A 142 -11.24 1.86 8.28
CA GLN A 142 -10.78 3.07 7.62
C GLN A 142 -10.68 4.18 8.66
N VAL A 143 -9.57 4.89 8.62
CA VAL A 143 -9.32 6.11 9.38
C VAL A 143 -9.26 7.26 8.38
N VAL A 144 -10.04 8.31 8.62
CA VAL A 144 -9.93 9.59 7.95
C VAL A 144 -9.32 10.58 8.93
N VAL A 145 -8.21 11.20 8.53
CA VAL A 145 -7.54 12.22 9.34
C VAL A 145 -8.31 13.53 9.25
N LYS A 146 -8.55 14.17 10.40
CA LYS A 146 -9.18 15.50 10.50
C LYS A 146 -8.18 16.50 11.08
N PRO A 147 -8.42 17.82 10.94
CA PRO A 147 -7.55 18.84 11.53
C PRO A 147 -7.33 18.68 13.03
N ASP A 148 -8.31 18.16 13.77
CA ASP A 148 -8.36 18.10 15.23
C ASP A 148 -8.64 16.69 15.79
N GLY A 149 -8.53 15.65 14.96
CA GLY A 149 -8.74 14.26 15.39
C GLY A 149 -8.74 13.26 14.24
N ILE A 150 -9.38 12.12 14.45
CA ILE A 150 -9.58 11.10 13.43
C ILE A 150 -11.02 10.60 13.42
N ASP A 151 -11.56 10.24 12.26
CA ASP A 151 -12.77 9.41 12.18
C ASP A 151 -12.38 8.00 11.82
N ILE A 152 -12.77 7.04 12.66
CA ILE A 152 -12.58 5.61 12.40
C ILE A 152 -13.91 4.93 12.19
N SER A 153 -13.99 4.09 11.17
CA SER A 153 -15.18 3.31 10.84
C SER A 153 -14.81 1.94 10.27
N ALA A 154 -15.77 1.02 10.29
CA ALA A 154 -15.64 -0.24 9.56
C ALA A 154 -15.61 0.05 8.05
N ALA A 155 -14.73 -0.64 7.33
CA ALA A 155 -14.54 -0.46 5.90
C ALA A 155 -15.05 -1.66 5.09
N SER A 156 -15.35 -1.42 3.81
CA SER A 156 -15.57 -2.50 2.85
C SER A 156 -14.29 -3.28 2.57
N ASN A 157 -14.40 -4.55 2.21
CA ASN A 157 -13.26 -5.37 1.84
C ASN A 157 -12.59 -4.87 0.54
N ARG A 158 -11.39 -4.27 0.64
CA ARG A 158 -10.54 -3.93 -0.52
C ARG A 158 -9.66 -5.09 -0.99
N LEU A 159 -9.57 -6.18 -0.23
CA LEU A 159 -8.72 -7.34 -0.53
C LEU A 159 -9.42 -8.39 -1.40
N GLY A 160 -10.48 -8.02 -2.11
CA GLY A 160 -11.29 -8.95 -2.93
C GLY A 160 -10.53 -9.51 -4.14
N SER A 161 -9.58 -8.76 -4.69
CA SER A 161 -8.72 -9.23 -5.78
C SER A 161 -7.66 -10.20 -5.25
N VAL A 162 -7.55 -11.37 -5.88
CA VAL A 162 -6.46 -12.32 -5.63
C VAL A 162 -5.35 -12.01 -6.62
N PRO A 163 -4.18 -11.52 -6.18
CA PRO A 163 -3.07 -11.23 -7.09
C PRO A 163 -2.53 -12.51 -7.73
N THR A 164 -2.10 -12.42 -8.98
CA THR A 164 -1.37 -13.49 -9.67
C THR A 164 0.01 -13.69 -9.05
N PHE A 165 0.66 -12.57 -8.69
CA PHE A 165 1.92 -12.55 -7.98
C PHE A 165 1.71 -11.82 -6.66
N ALA A 166 1.57 -12.57 -5.56
CA ALA A 166 1.42 -12.02 -4.21
C ALA A 166 2.76 -11.53 -3.66
N GLY A 167 2.73 -10.43 -2.91
CA GLY A 167 3.91 -9.79 -2.31
C GLY A 167 3.90 -8.27 -2.47
N ASN A 168 4.89 -7.63 -1.86
CA ASN A 168 5.05 -6.18 -1.85
C ASN A 168 6.09 -5.69 -2.86
N ARG A 169 7.11 -6.51 -3.15
CA ARG A 169 8.25 -6.09 -3.99
C ARG A 169 8.58 -7.10 -5.08
N PHE A 170 8.69 -6.61 -6.31
CA PHE A 170 8.98 -7.41 -7.48
C PHE A 170 10.07 -6.78 -8.33
N ARG A 171 10.79 -7.62 -9.07
CA ARG A 171 11.61 -7.19 -10.20
C ARG A 171 11.17 -7.95 -11.44
N ILE A 172 10.73 -7.23 -12.45
CA ILE A 172 10.59 -7.80 -13.78
C ILE A 172 11.92 -7.65 -14.49
N ILE A 173 12.40 -8.75 -15.05
CA ILE A 173 13.70 -8.89 -15.67
C ILE A 173 13.51 -9.17 -17.15
N VAL A 174 14.02 -8.29 -17.99
CA VAL A 174 14.09 -8.46 -19.44
C VAL A 174 15.49 -8.97 -19.79
N ARG A 175 15.60 -10.20 -20.30
CA ARG A 175 16.88 -10.83 -20.67
C ARG A 175 16.95 -11.15 -22.14
N ASN A 176 18.16 -11.06 -22.67
CA ASN A 176 18.49 -11.62 -23.96
C ASN A 176 18.21 -13.12 -24.04
N PHE A 177 17.89 -13.58 -25.25
CA PHE A 177 17.60 -14.99 -25.51
C PHE A 177 18.87 -15.86 -25.48
N ASP A 178 19.98 -15.34 -26.04
CA ASP A 178 21.19 -16.14 -26.32
C ASP A 178 22.19 -16.14 -25.17
N ASP A 179 22.58 -14.95 -24.70
CA ASP A 179 23.62 -14.77 -23.67
C ASP A 179 23.05 -14.53 -22.26
N TYR A 180 21.71 -14.45 -22.13
CA TYR A 180 21.00 -14.15 -20.89
C TYR A 180 21.42 -12.83 -20.21
N ALA A 181 22.04 -11.91 -20.95
CA ALA A 181 22.36 -10.60 -20.42
C ALA A 181 21.07 -9.83 -20.08
N ASP A 182 21.07 -9.18 -18.92
CA ASP A 182 19.96 -8.35 -18.47
C ASP A 182 19.93 -7.04 -19.28
N VAL A 183 18.81 -6.78 -19.94
CA VAL A 183 18.62 -5.62 -20.84
C VAL A 183 17.86 -4.51 -20.12
N MET A 184 16.88 -4.88 -19.29
CA MET A 184 16.05 -3.92 -18.58
C MET A 184 15.47 -4.55 -17.31
N TYR A 185 15.33 -3.73 -16.27
CA TYR A 185 14.53 -4.03 -15.09
C TYR A 185 13.34 -3.10 -14.93
N PHE A 186 12.27 -3.67 -14.37
CA PHE A 186 11.22 -2.92 -13.70
C PHE A 186 11.26 -3.31 -12.23
N ASN A 187 11.83 -2.44 -11.40
CA ASN A 187 11.82 -2.61 -9.95
C ASN A 187 10.51 -2.04 -9.41
N ILE A 188 9.61 -2.90 -8.96
CA ILE A 188 8.28 -2.55 -8.45
C ILE A 188 8.33 -2.63 -6.92
N ASP A 189 8.06 -1.51 -6.27
CA ASP A 189 7.89 -1.40 -4.82
C ASP A 189 6.47 -0.92 -4.52
N LEU A 190 5.55 -1.86 -4.27
CA LEU A 190 4.19 -1.54 -3.87
C LEU A 190 4.14 -0.92 -2.46
N VAL A 191 5.23 -1.05 -1.68
CA VAL A 191 5.31 -0.43 -0.36
C VAL A 191 5.32 1.08 -0.45
N THR A 192 6.03 1.61 -1.42
CA THR A 192 6.21 3.06 -1.63
C THR A 192 5.49 3.56 -2.89
N ALA A 193 4.58 2.75 -3.44
CA ALA A 193 3.81 3.03 -4.65
C ALA A 193 4.71 3.50 -5.81
N LYS A 194 5.76 2.74 -6.11
CA LYS A 194 6.83 3.14 -7.04
C LYS A 194 7.22 2.04 -8.00
N ILE A 195 7.53 2.42 -9.25
CA ILE A 195 8.20 1.57 -10.23
C ILE A 195 9.41 2.29 -10.81
N THR A 196 10.58 1.66 -10.72
CA THR A 196 11.81 2.15 -11.35
C THR A 196 12.09 1.35 -12.62
N THR A 197 12.09 2.03 -13.76
CA THR A 197 12.57 1.49 -15.03
C THR A 197 14.07 1.69 -15.12
N GLU A 198 14.84 0.63 -15.32
CA GLU A 198 16.30 0.66 -15.44
C GLU A 198 16.72 -0.07 -16.73
N VAL A 199 17.41 0.63 -17.63
CA VAL A 199 17.85 0.09 -18.92
C VAL A 199 19.37 -0.02 -18.95
N PHE A 200 19.88 -1.15 -19.42
CA PHE A 200 21.30 -1.47 -19.48
C PHE A 200 21.84 -1.33 -20.91
N PRO A 201 23.14 -1.01 -21.11
CA PRO A 201 23.75 -0.85 -22.44
C PRO A 201 24.05 -2.22 -23.08
N VAL A 202 23.03 -3.06 -23.21
CA VAL A 202 23.12 -4.43 -23.73
C VAL A 202 22.37 -4.53 -25.05
N PHE A 203 22.95 -5.25 -26.00
CA PHE A 203 22.40 -5.42 -27.35
C PHE A 203 21.29 -6.49 -27.35
N PRO A 204 20.03 -6.19 -27.72
CA PRO A 204 18.96 -7.17 -27.67
C PRO A 204 18.80 -7.96 -28.97
N ASN A 205 19.63 -8.98 -29.19
CA ASN A 205 19.63 -9.97 -30.30
C ASN A 205 19.53 -9.42 -31.75
N VAL A 206 20.49 -9.77 -32.61
CA VAL A 206 20.64 -9.26 -34.00
C VAL A 206 19.76 -9.93 -35.05
N ASP A 207 19.28 -11.16 -34.84
CA ASP A 207 18.67 -12.00 -35.90
C ASP A 207 17.13 -12.06 -35.86
N GLU A 208 16.51 -11.16 -35.10
CA GLU A 208 15.10 -11.21 -34.68
C GLU A 208 14.32 -9.94 -35.16
N PRO A 209 12.98 -9.84 -35.00
CA PRO A 209 12.19 -8.69 -35.49
C PRO A 209 12.76 -7.34 -35.01
N PRO A 210 12.50 -6.22 -35.72
CA PRO A 210 13.16 -4.93 -35.44
C PRO A 210 12.92 -4.38 -34.03
N VAL A 211 11.84 -4.80 -33.37
CA VAL A 211 11.55 -4.51 -31.96
C VAL A 211 11.71 -5.78 -31.17
N ALA A 212 12.61 -5.79 -30.19
CA ALA A 212 12.87 -6.93 -29.32
C ALA A 212 11.83 -7.02 -28.19
N PHE A 213 11.41 -5.85 -27.71
CA PHE A 213 10.57 -5.68 -26.53
C PHE A 213 9.91 -4.30 -26.55
N SER A 214 8.68 -4.20 -26.06
CA SER A 214 8.08 -2.91 -25.75
C SER A 214 7.29 -2.96 -24.45
N TYR A 215 7.14 -1.80 -23.82
CA TYR A 215 6.30 -1.66 -22.65
C TYR A 215 5.45 -0.39 -22.69
N LEU A 216 4.34 -0.44 -21.96
CA LEU A 216 3.43 0.68 -21.75
C LEU A 216 3.02 0.71 -20.27
N LEU A 217 3.27 1.84 -19.62
CA LEU A 217 2.81 2.15 -18.27
C LEU A 217 1.63 3.12 -18.37
N MET A 218 0.49 2.71 -17.82
CA MET A 218 -0.73 3.51 -17.77
C MET A 218 -1.18 3.68 -16.33
N ASP A 219 -1.77 4.84 -16.03
CA ASP A 219 -2.36 5.11 -14.72
C ASP A 219 -3.66 4.31 -14.49
N LYS A 220 -4.22 4.42 -13.29
CA LYS A 220 -5.48 3.76 -12.91
C LYS A 220 -6.70 4.17 -13.74
N HIS A 221 -6.61 5.25 -14.52
CA HIS A 221 -7.63 5.74 -15.43
C HIS A 221 -7.35 5.39 -16.90
N GLY A 222 -6.29 4.61 -17.16
CA GLY A 222 -5.88 4.21 -18.50
C GLY A 222 -5.16 5.31 -19.29
N GLN A 223 -4.70 6.38 -18.62
CA GLN A 223 -3.91 7.43 -19.27
C GLN A 223 -2.46 7.00 -19.41
N TYR A 224 -1.84 7.37 -20.54
CA TYR A 224 -0.43 7.12 -20.80
C TYR A 224 0.45 7.84 -19.78
N VAL A 225 1.37 7.10 -19.16
CA VAL A 225 2.39 7.68 -18.27
C VAL A 225 3.77 7.59 -18.92
N ASN A 226 4.16 6.39 -19.36
CA ASN A 226 5.44 6.14 -20.00
C ASN A 226 5.38 4.90 -20.89
N GLY A 227 6.29 4.77 -21.84
CA GLY A 227 6.43 3.60 -22.70
C GLY A 227 7.65 3.71 -23.59
N ALA A 228 8.22 2.57 -23.96
CA ALA A 228 9.32 2.52 -24.91
C ALA A 228 9.31 1.21 -25.69
N SER A 229 10.01 1.23 -26.83
CA SER A 229 10.36 0.04 -27.60
C SER A 229 11.87 -0.10 -27.65
N LEU A 230 12.38 -1.27 -27.30
CA LEU A 230 13.78 -1.64 -27.45
C LEU A 230 13.96 -2.26 -28.83
N LEU A 231 14.84 -1.66 -29.63
CA LEU A 231 15.15 -2.13 -30.97
C LEU A 231 16.23 -3.20 -30.91
N SER A 232 16.08 -4.25 -31.71
CA SER A 232 16.93 -5.43 -31.62
C SER A 232 18.37 -5.17 -32.12
N ASN A 233 18.53 -4.19 -33.00
CA ASN A 233 19.81 -3.83 -33.63
C ASN A 233 20.49 -2.58 -33.04
N ARG A 234 20.06 -2.11 -31.85
CA ARG A 234 20.59 -0.89 -31.26
C ARG A 234 20.83 -1.05 -29.77
N THR A 235 22.06 -0.76 -29.33
CA THR A 235 22.35 -0.61 -27.89
C THR A 235 21.56 0.56 -27.34
N PRO A 236 20.70 0.35 -26.34
CA PRO A 236 19.97 1.45 -25.72
C PRO A 236 20.91 2.30 -24.86
N VAL A 237 20.57 3.57 -24.71
CA VAL A 237 21.28 4.46 -23.78
C VAL A 237 20.85 4.06 -22.36
N PRO A 238 21.79 3.81 -21.44
CA PRO A 238 21.45 3.49 -20.06
C PRO A 238 20.67 4.63 -19.41
N TYR A 239 19.59 4.30 -18.72
CA TYR A 239 18.87 5.25 -17.88
C TYR A 239 18.16 4.51 -16.75
N ALA A 240 17.93 5.23 -15.66
CA ALA A 240 17.04 4.82 -14.59
C ALA A 240 16.05 5.96 -14.34
N HIS A 241 14.76 5.62 -14.23
CA HIS A 241 13.73 6.61 -13.93
C HIS A 241 12.65 6.01 -13.02
N ASP A 242 12.18 6.84 -12.10
CA ASP A 242 11.19 6.49 -11.10
C ASP A 242 9.82 7.03 -11.52
N TRP A 243 8.82 6.16 -11.50
CA TRP A 243 7.44 6.52 -11.74
C TRP A 243 6.60 6.16 -10.51
N SER A 244 5.53 6.92 -10.28
CA SER A 244 4.48 6.48 -9.36
C SER A 244 3.85 5.18 -9.86
N LEU A 245 3.30 4.40 -8.93
CA LEU A 245 2.59 3.16 -9.21
C LEU A 245 1.53 2.94 -8.11
N GLU A 246 0.42 3.68 -8.20
CA GLU A 246 -0.71 3.48 -7.28
C GLU A 246 -1.47 2.19 -7.60
N GLU A 247 -2.32 1.73 -6.67
CA GLU A 247 -3.34 0.72 -6.97
C GLU A 247 -4.10 1.04 -8.27
N GLY A 248 -4.20 0.06 -9.15
CA GLY A 248 -4.98 0.10 -10.38
C GLY A 248 -4.18 0.45 -11.64
N TRP A 249 -2.93 0.89 -11.51
CA TRP A 249 -2.01 1.16 -12.62
C TRP A 249 -1.67 -0.13 -13.37
N THR A 250 -1.39 -0.02 -14.67
CA THR A 250 -1.08 -1.18 -15.51
C THR A 250 0.25 -1.04 -16.23
N LEU A 251 1.04 -2.10 -16.21
CA LEU A 251 2.25 -2.28 -17.00
C LEU A 251 2.00 -3.37 -18.04
N GLN A 252 1.88 -2.99 -19.29
CA GLN A 252 1.83 -3.90 -20.42
C GLN A 252 3.25 -4.16 -20.92
N LEU A 253 3.57 -5.42 -21.15
CA LEU A 253 4.87 -5.90 -21.60
C LEU A 253 4.67 -6.79 -22.82
N ASN A 254 5.24 -6.38 -23.96
CA ASN A 254 5.16 -7.14 -25.20
C ASN A 254 6.55 -7.66 -25.56
N VAL A 255 6.65 -8.98 -25.73
CA VAL A 255 7.91 -9.69 -25.95
C VAL A 255 7.96 -10.22 -27.37
N MET A 256 9.10 -10.00 -28.05
CA MET A 256 9.34 -10.57 -29.37
C MET A 256 10.64 -11.38 -29.39
N ALA A 257 11.76 -10.79 -28.95
CA ALA A 257 13.11 -11.37 -29.06
C ALA A 257 13.87 -11.52 -27.73
N VAL A 258 13.16 -11.34 -26.60
CA VAL A 258 13.72 -11.40 -25.24
C VAL A 258 12.97 -12.41 -24.38
N ARG A 259 13.43 -12.62 -23.15
CA ARG A 259 12.74 -13.41 -22.14
C ARG A 259 12.38 -12.53 -20.96
N LEU A 260 11.16 -12.70 -20.47
CA LEU A 260 10.70 -12.03 -19.26
C LEU A 260 10.69 -12.99 -18.07
N PHE A 261 11.13 -12.47 -16.94
CA PHE A 261 11.00 -13.11 -15.66
C PHE A 261 10.42 -12.12 -14.66
N ILE A 262 9.71 -12.62 -13.66
CA ILE A 262 9.34 -11.86 -12.48
C ILE A 262 9.95 -12.53 -11.26
N LEU A 263 10.69 -11.75 -10.49
CA LEU A 263 11.29 -12.13 -9.22
C LEU A 263 10.49 -11.46 -8.09
N ASN A 264 9.91 -12.24 -7.19
CA ASN A 264 9.44 -11.70 -5.92
C ASN A 264 10.65 -11.52 -5.00
N LEU A 265 10.93 -10.28 -4.59
CA LEU A 265 12.14 -9.91 -3.85
C LEU A 265 12.10 -10.29 -2.36
N GLU A 266 10.93 -10.66 -1.85
CA GLU A 266 10.75 -11.07 -0.45
C GLU A 266 10.90 -12.58 -0.27
N THR A 267 10.50 -13.34 -1.28
CA THR A 267 10.52 -14.82 -1.27
C THR A 267 11.63 -15.42 -2.14
N ASN A 268 12.30 -14.60 -2.95
CA ASN A 268 13.26 -15.01 -3.98
C ASN A 268 12.70 -15.99 -5.03
N VAL A 269 11.37 -16.06 -5.15
CA VAL A 269 10.72 -16.88 -6.18
C VAL A 269 10.85 -16.19 -7.53
N LEU A 270 11.50 -16.87 -8.48
CA LEU A 270 11.66 -16.44 -9.87
C LEU A 270 10.71 -17.24 -10.77
N SER A 271 9.88 -16.54 -11.55
CA SER A 271 8.95 -17.15 -12.50
C SER A 271 9.18 -16.62 -13.91
N ARG A 272 9.16 -17.49 -14.92
CA ARG A 272 9.18 -17.07 -16.33
C ARG A 272 7.79 -16.61 -16.75
N ILE A 273 7.70 -15.48 -17.43
CA ILE A 273 6.46 -14.92 -17.96
C ILE A 273 6.59 -14.62 -19.46
N GLY A 274 5.46 -14.52 -20.16
CA GLY A 274 5.39 -14.13 -21.57
C GLY A 274 4.96 -12.67 -21.75
N THR A 275 4.44 -12.33 -22.93
CA THR A 275 3.66 -11.10 -23.12
C THR A 275 2.52 -11.06 -22.11
N ILE A 276 2.42 -9.95 -21.38
CA ILE A 276 1.55 -9.86 -20.20
C ILE A 276 1.16 -8.42 -19.93
N THR A 277 -0.03 -8.22 -19.38
CA THR A 277 -0.42 -6.98 -18.71
C THR A 277 -0.53 -7.24 -17.22
N LEU A 278 0.19 -6.47 -16.42
CA LEU A 278 0.16 -6.54 -14.97
C LEU A 278 -0.52 -5.29 -14.41
N LYS A 279 -1.51 -5.49 -13.55
CA LYS A 279 -2.20 -4.44 -12.82
C LYS A 279 -1.75 -4.46 -11.36
N SER A 280 -1.35 -3.31 -10.81
CA SER A 280 -1.13 -3.17 -9.38
C SER A 280 -2.48 -3.32 -8.65
N VAL A 281 -2.51 -4.21 -7.66
CA VAL A 281 -3.69 -4.46 -6.82
C VAL A 281 -3.23 -4.54 -5.37
N PRO A 282 -4.14 -4.46 -4.38
CA PRO A 282 -3.76 -4.72 -3.00
C PRO A 282 -3.08 -6.10 -2.90
N ARG A 283 -1.91 -6.12 -2.26
CA ARG A 283 -1.11 -7.32 -1.96
C ARG A 283 -0.36 -7.95 -3.15
N GLY A 284 -0.26 -7.27 -4.28
CA GLY A 284 0.58 -7.78 -5.37
C GLY A 284 0.22 -7.26 -6.76
N LEU A 285 0.53 -8.09 -7.75
CA LEU A 285 0.28 -7.82 -9.17
C LEU A 285 -0.72 -8.83 -9.72
N LEU A 286 -1.74 -8.33 -10.41
CA LEU A 286 -2.75 -9.12 -11.09
C LEU A 286 -2.46 -9.16 -12.58
N GLN A 287 -2.37 -10.36 -13.16
CA GLN A 287 -2.37 -10.52 -14.60
C GLN A 287 -3.78 -10.29 -15.14
N VAL A 288 -3.91 -9.38 -16.12
CA VAL A 288 -5.18 -8.99 -16.76
C VAL A 288 -5.15 -9.16 -18.27
#